data_AF-A0AAW1I9U5-F1
#
_entry.id   AF-A0AAW1I9U5-F1
#
_cell.length_a   1.000
_cell.length_b   1.000
_cell.length_c   1.000
_cell.angle_alpha   90.00
_cell.angle_beta   90.00
_cell.angle_gamma   90.00
#
_symmetry.space_group_name_H-M   'P 1'
#
loop_
_entity.id
_entity.type
_entity.pdbx_description
1 polymer ?
#
loop_
_entity_poly.entity_id
_entity_poly.type
_entity_poly.pdbx_seq_one_letter_code
_entity_poly.pdbx_strand_id
1 'polypeptide(L)'
;MKYPPFVFNNDSGIEMELMKLLSNKLNFTLDIRVGGAYTDWGKRFPNKTWSGRVSEIMNTGIIGIGNVQAAPEIALANKPNRRLPRIIFLSLALYAIVLDAIYQSSLIDILTNPQYEHQISTEEEMLASSLSIGGISSYKDIFDVPSDERSAKIYARYQTVPEEYDTVDYWLRSVSQYKNTCSILGGLYVKYLMASRDPLIMTYNGLPKVYVMRKRLLQYKLRMIMTKGHFLLRPFNRYINQFNISYE
;
A
#
# COMPACT_ATOMS: atom_id res chain seq x y z
N MET A 1 -11.39 5.42 -30.81
CA MET A 1 -11.59 6.54 -29.90
C MET A 1 -10.54 6.41 -28.82
N LYS A 2 -9.74 7.45 -28.59
CA LYS A 2 -8.84 7.48 -27.45
C LYS A 2 -9.70 7.76 -26.22
N TYR A 3 -9.61 6.91 -25.21
CA TYR A 3 -10.41 7.00 -24.00
C TYR A 3 -9.53 6.69 -22.79
N PRO A 4 -8.81 7.70 -22.27
CA PRO A 4 -8.02 7.54 -21.05
C PRO A 4 -8.90 7.11 -19.86
N PRO A 5 -8.43 6.21 -18.98
CA PRO A 5 -7.11 5.54 -18.98
C PRO A 5 -7.04 4.24 -19.81
N PHE A 6 -8.13 3.86 -20.49
CA PHE A 6 -8.29 2.55 -21.11
C PHE A 6 -7.56 2.40 -22.44
N VAL A 7 -7.57 3.44 -23.29
CA VAL A 7 -6.85 3.50 -24.57
C VAL A 7 -6.26 4.90 -24.79
N PHE A 8 -4.94 5.04 -24.73
CA PHE A 8 -4.25 6.31 -24.99
C PHE A 8 -3.83 6.43 -26.46
N ASN A 9 -3.28 5.35 -27.03
CA ASN A 9 -2.88 5.23 -28.43
C ASN A 9 -2.99 3.76 -28.89
N ASN A 10 -2.44 3.41 -30.06
CA ASN A 10 -2.54 2.06 -30.62
C ASN A 10 -1.79 0.99 -29.80
N ASP A 11 -0.86 1.41 -28.93
CA ASP A 11 0.06 0.53 -28.22
C ASP A 11 -0.02 0.69 -26.69
N SER A 12 -0.80 1.63 -26.15
CA SER A 12 -0.83 1.91 -24.72
C SER A 12 -2.23 2.24 -24.20
N GLY A 13 -2.50 1.77 -22.98
CA GLY A 13 -3.79 1.84 -22.31
C GLY A 13 -4.06 0.54 -21.56
N ILE A 14 -4.89 0.59 -20.52
CA ILE A 14 -5.21 -0.59 -19.70
C ILE A 14 -5.76 -1.73 -20.56
N GLU A 15 -6.65 -1.43 -21.51
CA GLU A 15 -7.23 -2.43 -22.41
C GLU A 15 -6.20 -2.98 -23.40
N MET A 16 -5.23 -2.17 -23.82
CA MET A 16 -4.18 -2.59 -24.77
C MET A 16 -3.20 -3.56 -24.11
N GLU A 17 -2.79 -3.28 -22.87
CA GLU A 17 -1.92 -4.16 -22.09
C GLU A 17 -2.60 -5.49 -21.76
N LEU A 18 -3.90 -5.46 -21.41
CA LEU A 18 -4.68 -6.67 -21.21
C LEU A 18 -4.74 -7.54 -22.48
N MET A 19 -4.93 -6.92 -23.65
CA MET A 19 -4.99 -7.66 -24.91
C MET A 19 -3.65 -8.28 -25.29
N LYS A 20 -2.53 -7.57 -25.10
CA LYS A 20 -1.18 -8.13 -25.28
C LYS A 20 -0.92 -9.30 -24.33
N LEU A 21 -1.39 -9.20 -23.09
CA LEU A 21 -1.29 -10.30 -22.13
C LEU A 21 -2.07 -11.53 -22.61
N LEU A 22 -3.31 -11.33 -23.07
CA LEU A 22 -4.15 -12.40 -23.59
C LEU A 22 -3.58 -13.03 -24.85
N SER A 23 -3.06 -12.23 -25.79
CA SER A 23 -2.43 -12.72 -27.01
C SER A 23 -1.20 -13.59 -26.71
N ASN A 24 -0.38 -13.16 -25.73
CA ASN A 24 0.76 -13.94 -25.26
C ASN A 24 0.34 -15.24 -24.57
N LYS A 25 -0.72 -15.20 -23.75
CA LYS A 25 -1.18 -16.37 -23.00
C LYS A 25 -1.94 -17.39 -23.86
N LEU A 26 -2.66 -16.93 -24.87
CA LEU A 26 -3.51 -17.75 -25.74
C LEU A 26 -2.89 -18.00 -27.12
N ASN A 27 -1.66 -17.53 -27.35
CA ASN A 27 -0.85 -17.75 -28.54
C ASN A 27 -1.54 -17.34 -29.86
N PHE A 28 -2.01 -16.10 -29.94
CA PHE A 28 -2.53 -15.50 -31.18
C PHE A 28 -1.90 -14.13 -31.43
N THR A 29 -1.97 -13.63 -32.66
CA THR A 29 -1.45 -12.31 -33.05
C THR A 29 -2.57 -11.27 -33.08
N LEU A 30 -2.24 -10.04 -32.67
CA LEU A 30 -3.18 -8.92 -32.61
C LEU A 30 -2.84 -7.88 -33.68
N ASP A 31 -3.81 -7.52 -34.53
CA ASP A 31 -3.80 -6.30 -35.35
C ASP A 31 -4.78 -5.30 -34.73
N ILE A 32 -4.25 -4.35 -33.95
CA ILE A 32 -5.05 -3.36 -33.21
C ILE A 32 -5.17 -2.08 -34.04
N ARG A 33 -6.41 -1.67 -34.31
CA ARG A 33 -6.71 -0.44 -35.04
C ARG A 33 -7.57 0.50 -34.18
N VAL A 34 -7.00 1.63 -33.76
CA VAL A 34 -7.78 2.67 -33.09
C VAL A 34 -8.50 3.51 -34.16
N GLY A 35 -9.72 3.11 -34.51
CA GLY A 35 -10.53 3.84 -35.51
C GLY A 35 -10.77 5.32 -35.13
N GLY A 36 -10.54 6.22 -36.11
CA GLY A 36 -10.61 7.68 -35.94
C GLY A 36 -11.90 8.36 -36.44
N ALA A 37 -12.78 7.65 -37.16
CA ALA A 37 -13.90 8.28 -37.88
C ALA A 37 -15.22 8.34 -37.09
N TYR A 38 -15.40 7.52 -36.05
CA TYR A 38 -16.67 7.42 -35.32
C TYR A 38 -16.57 8.06 -33.94
N THR A 39 -17.54 8.91 -33.62
CA THR A 39 -17.73 9.54 -32.29
C THR A 39 -18.63 8.74 -31.36
N ASP A 40 -19.28 7.68 -31.86
CA ASP A 40 -20.16 6.79 -31.10
C ASP A 40 -19.91 5.30 -31.39
N TRP A 41 -20.47 4.45 -30.54
CA TRP A 41 -20.45 3.00 -30.72
C TRP A 41 -21.42 2.52 -31.81
N GLY A 42 -22.46 3.29 -32.11
CA GLY A 42 -23.50 2.93 -33.07
C GLY A 42 -24.89 2.80 -32.46
N LYS A 43 -25.91 3.05 -33.27
CA LYS A 43 -27.34 2.85 -32.97
C LYS A 43 -27.95 1.94 -34.01
N ARG A 44 -28.97 1.19 -33.63
CA ARG A 44 -29.75 0.38 -34.57
C ARG A 44 -30.83 1.25 -35.21
N PHE A 45 -30.90 1.24 -36.54
CA PHE A 45 -31.96 1.90 -37.27
C PHE A 45 -33.16 0.96 -37.50
N PRO A 46 -34.38 1.49 -37.73
CA PRO A 46 -35.57 0.67 -38.00
C PRO A 46 -35.44 -0.27 -39.20
N ASN A 47 -34.59 0.06 -40.17
CA ASN A 47 -34.25 -0.78 -41.33
C ASN A 47 -33.29 -1.95 -40.99
N LYS A 48 -33.05 -2.22 -39.70
CA LYS A 48 -32.16 -3.25 -39.15
C LYS A 48 -30.67 -3.06 -39.46
N THR A 49 -30.26 -1.91 -40.00
CA THR A 49 -28.83 -1.57 -40.11
C THR A 49 -28.32 -0.94 -38.81
N TRP A 50 -27.01 -0.97 -38.62
CA TRP A 50 -26.34 -0.33 -37.49
C TRP A 50 -25.53 0.86 -38.01
N SER A 51 -25.41 1.92 -37.20
CA SER A 51 -24.42 2.98 -37.39
C SER A 51 -23.14 2.72 -36.60
N GLY A 52 -22.16 3.62 -36.71
CA GLY A 52 -21.00 3.66 -35.83
C GLY A 52 -20.12 2.41 -35.91
N ARG A 53 -19.36 2.18 -34.84
CA ARG A 53 -18.41 1.05 -34.74
C ARG A 53 -19.07 -0.33 -34.79
N VAL A 54 -20.29 -0.47 -34.28
CA VAL A 54 -21.04 -1.73 -34.36
C VAL A 54 -21.29 -2.13 -35.82
N SER A 55 -21.54 -1.17 -36.72
CA SER A 55 -21.68 -1.48 -38.15
C SER A 55 -20.41 -2.06 -38.78
N GLU A 56 -19.25 -1.56 -38.38
CA GLU A 56 -17.95 -2.01 -38.87
C GLU A 56 -17.65 -3.42 -38.37
N ILE A 57 -17.87 -3.66 -37.08
CA ILE A 57 -17.75 -4.99 -36.44
C ILE A 57 -18.66 -6.01 -37.15
N MET A 58 -19.91 -5.66 -37.39
CA MET A 58 -20.90 -6.55 -37.99
C MET A 58 -20.59 -6.86 -39.47
N ASN A 59 -19.99 -5.91 -40.20
CA ASN A 59 -19.66 -6.09 -41.62
C ASN A 59 -18.29 -6.76 -41.86
N THR A 60 -17.34 -6.59 -40.94
CA THR A 60 -15.95 -7.06 -41.11
C THR A 60 -15.61 -8.28 -40.26
N GLY A 61 -16.41 -8.60 -39.24
CA GLY A 61 -16.14 -9.69 -38.31
C GLY A 61 -15.00 -9.40 -37.33
N ILE A 62 -14.56 -8.15 -37.21
CA ILE A 62 -13.51 -7.72 -36.29
C ILE A 62 -14.08 -7.57 -34.87
N ILE A 63 -13.31 -7.93 -33.85
CA ILE A 63 -13.71 -7.76 -32.44
C ILE A 63 -13.60 -6.28 -32.04
N GLY A 64 -14.69 -5.71 -31.53
CA GLY A 64 -14.68 -4.39 -30.92
C GLY A 64 -14.44 -4.46 -29.41
N ILE A 65 -13.46 -3.72 -28.92
CA ILE A 65 -13.13 -3.63 -27.49
C ILE A 65 -13.26 -2.18 -27.05
N GLY A 66 -13.98 -1.98 -25.94
CA GLY A 66 -14.03 -0.72 -25.21
C GLY A 66 -15.27 -0.62 -24.33
N ASN A 67 -15.45 0.53 -23.70
CA ASN A 67 -16.55 0.79 -22.77
C ASN A 67 -17.89 0.97 -23.51
N VAL A 68 -18.46 -0.15 -23.94
CA VAL A 68 -19.78 -0.24 -24.57
C VAL A 68 -20.82 -0.35 -23.45
N GLN A 69 -21.72 0.62 -23.35
CA GLN A 69 -22.96 0.38 -22.61
C GLN A 69 -23.77 -0.68 -23.36
N ALA A 70 -23.87 -1.87 -22.78
CA ALA A 70 -24.73 -2.91 -23.29
C ALA A 70 -26.19 -2.42 -23.19
N ALA A 71 -26.72 -1.91 -24.30
CA ALA A 71 -28.17 -1.81 -24.42
C ALA A 71 -28.73 -3.25 -24.33
N PRO A 72 -29.83 -3.49 -23.57
CA PRO A 72 -30.43 -4.81 -23.44
C PRO A 72 -30.67 -5.51 -24.80
N GLU A 73 -30.86 -4.72 -25.85
CA GLU A 73 -31.06 -5.14 -27.24
C GLU A 73 -29.87 -5.90 -27.85
N ILE A 74 -28.63 -5.63 -27.42
CA ILE A 74 -27.42 -6.30 -27.94
C ILE A 74 -27.26 -7.70 -27.34
N ALA A 75 -27.62 -7.88 -26.05
CA ALA A 75 -27.58 -9.18 -25.39
C ALA A 75 -28.68 -10.14 -25.87
N LEU A 76 -29.77 -9.62 -26.44
CA LEU A 76 -30.97 -10.38 -26.80
C LEU A 76 -31.06 -10.80 -28.28
N ALA A 77 -30.05 -10.47 -29.12
CA ALA A 77 -30.18 -10.62 -30.56
C ALA A 77 -30.40 -12.07 -31.04
N ASN A 78 -29.93 -13.09 -30.31
CA ASN A 78 -30.16 -14.49 -30.65
C ASN A 78 -30.34 -15.35 -29.38
N LYS A 79 -31.60 -15.56 -28.96
CA LYS A 79 -31.91 -16.56 -27.94
C LYS A 79 -31.51 -17.97 -28.44
N PRO A 80 -30.85 -18.82 -27.64
CA PRO A 80 -30.59 -20.19 -28.04
C PRO A 80 -31.92 -20.95 -28.23
N ASN A 81 -32.20 -21.37 -29.47
CA ASN A 81 -33.45 -22.05 -29.83
C ASN A 81 -33.41 -23.57 -29.56
N ARG A 82 -32.23 -24.16 -29.33
CA ARG A 82 -32.06 -25.58 -29.01
C ARG A 82 -31.93 -25.80 -27.50
N ARG A 83 -32.46 -26.93 -27.00
CA ARG A 83 -32.53 -27.25 -25.55
C ARG A 83 -31.17 -27.25 -24.86
N LEU A 84 -30.15 -27.86 -25.47
CA LEU A 84 -28.81 -27.97 -24.89
C LEU A 84 -28.11 -26.61 -24.67
N PRO A 85 -27.95 -25.75 -25.70
CA PRO A 85 -27.40 -24.40 -25.51
C PRO A 85 -28.19 -23.54 -24.51
N ARG A 86 -29.51 -23.72 -24.41
CA ARG A 86 -30.33 -23.01 -23.43
C ARG A 86 -30.01 -23.43 -21.99
N ILE A 87 -29.82 -24.73 -21.75
CA ILE A 87 -29.40 -25.23 -20.43
C ILE A 87 -28.01 -24.70 -20.08
N ILE A 88 -27.06 -24.76 -21.02
CA ILE A 88 -25.70 -24.22 -20.81
C ILE A 88 -25.74 -22.73 -20.50
N PHE A 89 -26.50 -21.94 -21.26
CA PHE A 89 -26.65 -20.51 -21.02
C PHE A 89 -27.28 -20.21 -19.66
N LEU A 90 -28.33 -20.94 -19.27
CA LEU A 90 -28.96 -20.77 -17.96
C LEU A 90 -28.01 -21.14 -16.82
N SER A 91 -27.26 -22.24 -16.95
CA SER A 91 -26.26 -22.64 -15.97
C SER A 91 -25.14 -21.61 -15.85
N LEU A 92 -24.68 -21.05 -16.97
CA LEU A 92 -23.65 -20.01 -16.99
C LEU A 92 -24.17 -18.70 -16.38
N ALA A 93 -25.42 -18.33 -16.64
CA ALA A 93 -26.06 -17.15 -16.05
C ALA A 93 -26.25 -17.30 -14.54
N LEU A 94 -26.71 -18.47 -14.07
CA LEU A 94 -26.80 -18.77 -12.64
C LEU A 94 -25.43 -18.76 -11.98
N TYR A 95 -24.41 -19.34 -12.64
CA TYR A 95 -23.03 -19.29 -12.16
C TYR A 95 -22.52 -17.85 -12.06
N ALA A 96 -22.75 -17.02 -13.06
CA ALA A 96 -22.36 -15.61 -13.04
C ALA A 96 -23.03 -14.84 -11.89
N ILE A 97 -24.32 -15.06 -11.65
CA ILE A 97 -25.04 -14.45 -10.51
C ILE A 97 -24.42 -14.86 -9.17
N VAL A 98 -24.09 -16.15 -9.01
CA VAL A 98 -23.44 -16.64 -7.78
C VAL A 98 -22.04 -16.04 -7.63
N LEU A 99 -21.26 -15.96 -8.71
CA LEU A 99 -19.92 -15.40 -8.70
C LEU A 99 -19.93 -13.91 -8.36
N ASP A 100 -20.87 -13.14 -8.94
CA ASP A 100 -21.06 -11.71 -8.63
C ASP A 100 -21.46 -11.51 -7.17
N ALA A 101 -22.36 -12.34 -6.64
CA ALA A 101 -22.75 -12.27 -5.23
C ALA A 101 -21.57 -12.56 -4.28
N ILE A 102 -20.74 -13.57 -4.58
CA ILE A 102 -19.53 -13.87 -3.82
C ILE A 102 -18.54 -12.71 -3.88
N TYR A 103 -18.29 -12.17 -5.08
CA TYR A 103 -17.37 -11.07 -5.28
C TYR A 103 -17.82 -9.81 -4.52
N GLN A 104 -19.10 -9.43 -4.65
CA GLN A 104 -19.67 -8.28 -3.94
C GLN A 104 -19.59 -8.49 -2.42
N SER A 105 -19.91 -9.68 -1.91
CA SER A 105 -19.80 -9.96 -0.48
C SER A 105 -18.36 -9.83 0.02
N SER A 106 -17.38 -10.36 -0.72
CA SER A 106 -15.96 -10.24 -0.39
C SER A 106 -15.49 -8.79 -0.45
N LEU A 107 -15.92 -8.04 -1.47
CA LEU A 107 -15.58 -6.63 -1.61
C LEU A 107 -16.19 -5.79 -0.48
N ILE A 108 -17.46 -6.03 -0.12
CA ILE A 108 -18.11 -5.38 1.02
C ILE A 108 -17.33 -5.69 2.30
N ASP A 109 -16.95 -6.94 2.54
CA ASP A 109 -16.16 -7.30 3.72
C ASP A 109 -14.81 -6.57 3.76
N ILE A 110 -14.05 -6.56 2.66
CA ILE A 110 -12.77 -5.83 2.56
C ILE A 110 -12.96 -4.32 2.78
N LEU A 111 -14.03 -3.73 2.26
CA LEU A 111 -14.28 -2.29 2.38
C LEU A 111 -14.85 -1.88 3.73
N THR A 112 -15.63 -2.74 4.38
CA THR A 112 -16.25 -2.48 5.69
C THR A 112 -15.31 -2.82 6.84
N ASN A 113 -14.50 -3.87 6.69
CA ASN A 113 -13.50 -4.33 7.65
C ASN A 113 -12.11 -4.37 6.97
N PRO A 114 -11.52 -3.21 6.65
CA PRO A 114 -10.19 -3.17 6.08
C PRO A 114 -9.22 -3.88 7.04
N GLN A 115 -8.72 -5.03 6.62
CA GLN A 115 -7.72 -5.79 7.36
C GLN A 115 -6.39 -5.04 7.21
N TYR A 116 -6.02 -4.29 8.24
CA TYR A 116 -4.70 -3.68 8.30
C TYR A 116 -3.65 -4.75 8.60
N GLU A 117 -2.45 -4.60 8.03
CA GLU A 117 -1.32 -5.41 8.47
C GLU A 117 -1.13 -5.28 9.98
N HIS A 118 -0.87 -6.40 10.65
CA HIS A 118 -0.61 -6.44 12.08
C HIS A 118 0.55 -5.50 12.42
N GLN A 119 0.31 -4.59 13.36
CA GLN A 119 1.31 -3.64 13.80
C GLN A 119 2.22 -4.31 14.84
N ILE A 120 3.53 -4.27 14.61
CA ILE A 120 4.52 -4.73 15.58
C ILE A 120 4.43 -3.87 16.83
N SER A 121 4.03 -4.49 17.94
CA SER A 121 3.65 -3.81 19.17
C SER A 121 4.51 -4.18 20.36
N THR A 122 5.20 -5.33 20.27
CA THR A 122 6.10 -5.82 21.31
C THR A 122 7.52 -6.05 20.79
N GLU A 123 8.44 -6.13 21.73
CA GLU A 123 9.83 -6.45 21.44
C GLU A 123 9.98 -7.87 20.88
N GLU A 124 9.20 -8.82 21.39
CA GLU A 124 9.20 -10.20 20.94
C GLU A 124 8.73 -10.29 19.48
N GLU A 125 7.70 -9.54 19.11
CA GLU A 125 7.22 -9.43 17.72
C GLU A 125 8.28 -8.78 16.82
N MET A 126 8.94 -7.71 17.30
CA MET A 126 10.03 -7.06 16.57
C MET A 126 11.17 -8.05 16.29
N LEU A 127 11.55 -8.85 17.29
CA LEU A 127 12.60 -9.87 17.17
C LEU A 127 12.15 -11.08 16.34
N ALA A 128 10.87 -11.42 16.30
CA ALA A 128 10.33 -12.47 15.44
C ALA A 128 10.14 -12.02 13.98
N SER A 129 9.99 -10.71 13.75
CA SER A 129 9.78 -10.15 12.41
C SER A 129 11.01 -10.24 11.52
N SER A 130 10.81 -10.18 10.21
CA SER A 130 11.88 -10.08 9.20
C SER A 130 12.36 -8.66 8.95
N LEU A 131 11.84 -7.65 9.67
CA LEU A 131 12.22 -6.25 9.49
C LEU A 131 13.63 -5.99 10.02
N SER A 132 14.35 -5.06 9.41
CA SER A 132 15.62 -4.62 10.00
C SER A 132 15.38 -3.79 11.26
N ILE A 133 16.36 -3.76 12.16
CA ILE A 133 16.35 -2.87 13.32
C ILE A 133 17.37 -1.76 13.03
N GLY A 134 16.96 -0.51 13.16
CA GLY A 134 17.80 0.63 12.84
C GLY A 134 17.68 1.78 13.84
N GLY A 135 18.59 2.73 13.75
CA GLY A 135 18.59 3.92 14.59
C GLY A 135 19.98 4.54 14.62
N ILE A 136 20.15 5.55 15.46
CA ILE A 136 21.41 6.27 15.58
C ILE A 136 22.55 5.28 15.87
N SER A 137 23.68 5.43 15.17
CA SER A 137 24.79 4.47 15.25
C SER A 137 25.33 4.33 16.68
N SER A 138 25.39 5.43 17.43
CA SER A 138 25.82 5.43 18.83
C SER A 138 24.91 4.64 19.78
N TYR A 139 23.67 4.31 19.37
CA TYR A 139 22.78 3.47 20.18
C TYR A 139 23.09 1.98 20.00
N LYS A 140 23.79 1.59 18.94
CA LYS A 140 24.17 0.19 18.71
C LYS A 140 25.00 -0.35 19.87
N ASP A 141 25.98 0.44 20.34
CA ASP A 141 26.90 0.07 21.42
C ASP A 141 26.17 -0.20 22.75
N ILE A 142 24.98 0.36 22.95
CA ILE A 142 24.15 0.09 24.14
C ILE A 142 23.72 -1.39 24.20
N PHE A 143 23.60 -2.03 23.04
CA PHE A 143 23.20 -3.43 22.91
C PHE A 143 24.38 -4.40 22.83
N ASP A 144 25.63 -3.91 22.90
CA ASP A 144 26.83 -4.75 22.96
C ASP A 144 27.02 -5.35 24.37
N VAL A 145 26.05 -6.17 24.78
CA VAL A 145 26.01 -6.84 26.08
C VAL A 145 25.87 -8.33 25.84
N PRO A 146 26.99 -9.07 25.68
CA PRO A 146 26.95 -10.49 25.31
C PRO A 146 26.22 -11.40 26.31
N SER A 147 26.11 -10.98 27.57
CA SER A 147 25.40 -11.72 28.63
C SER A 147 23.87 -11.62 28.52
N ASP A 148 23.34 -10.66 27.75
CA ASP A 148 21.91 -10.51 27.51
C ASP A 148 21.57 -10.97 26.08
N GLU A 149 20.97 -12.17 25.96
CA GLU A 149 20.56 -12.75 24.68
C GLU A 149 19.69 -11.79 23.84
N ARG A 150 18.83 -11.02 24.51
CA ARG A 150 17.94 -10.03 23.88
C ARG A 150 18.75 -8.90 23.24
N SER A 151 19.67 -8.31 24.00
CA SER A 151 20.56 -7.26 23.51
C SER A 151 21.46 -7.77 22.39
N ALA A 152 22.03 -8.97 22.53
CA ALA A 152 22.84 -9.60 21.48
C ALA A 152 22.08 -9.79 20.16
N LYS A 153 20.80 -10.20 20.21
CA LYS A 153 19.93 -10.31 19.02
C LYS A 153 19.65 -8.96 18.37
N ILE A 154 19.40 -7.92 19.19
CA ILE A 154 19.21 -6.55 18.68
C ILE A 154 20.49 -6.07 18.02
N TYR A 155 21.64 -6.20 18.69
CA TYR A 155 22.95 -5.78 18.21
C TYR A 155 23.31 -6.40 16.86
N ALA A 156 23.08 -7.72 16.71
CA ALA A 156 23.36 -8.45 15.47
C ALA A 156 22.51 -7.97 14.28
N ARG A 157 21.28 -7.52 14.53
CA ARG A 157 20.34 -7.00 13.52
C ARG A 157 20.39 -5.49 13.35
N TYR A 158 21.15 -4.78 14.19
CA TYR A 158 21.19 -3.34 14.20
C TYR A 158 21.96 -2.80 12.99
N GLN A 159 21.23 -2.15 12.10
CA GLN A 159 21.75 -1.47 10.92
C GLN A 159 22.15 -0.05 11.27
N THR A 160 23.32 0.35 10.78
CA THR A 160 23.85 1.70 10.85
C THR A 160 23.98 2.26 9.44
N VAL A 161 24.03 3.58 9.33
CA VAL A 161 24.21 4.30 8.05
C VAL A 161 25.45 5.17 8.13
N PRO A 162 25.99 5.66 7.00
CA PRO A 162 27.09 6.62 7.02
C PRO A 162 26.74 7.86 7.85
N GLU A 163 27.73 8.48 8.49
CA GLU A 163 27.56 9.59 9.44
C GLU A 163 26.71 10.74 8.91
N GLU A 164 26.83 11.07 7.61
CA GLU A 164 26.03 12.10 6.94
C GLU A 164 24.52 11.83 7.03
N TYR A 165 24.11 10.56 7.05
CA TYR A 165 22.72 10.13 7.08
C TYR A 165 22.27 9.69 8.48
N ASP A 166 23.17 9.64 9.46
CA ASP A 166 22.91 9.10 10.80
C ASP A 166 22.12 10.08 11.68
N THR A 167 20.90 10.37 11.24
CA THR A 167 20.01 11.36 11.85
C THR A 167 18.70 10.72 12.25
N VAL A 168 18.04 11.30 13.25
CA VAL A 168 16.72 10.83 13.71
C VAL A 168 15.69 10.92 12.57
N ASP A 169 15.76 11.98 11.76
CA ASP A 169 14.91 12.18 10.59
C ASP A 169 15.02 11.05 9.58
N TYR A 170 16.23 10.63 9.22
CA TYR A 170 16.44 9.53 8.28
C TYR A 170 15.77 8.24 8.75
N TRP A 171 15.98 7.89 10.03
CA TRP A 171 15.40 6.68 10.59
C TRP A 171 13.88 6.76 10.74
N LEU A 172 13.33 7.93 11.09
CA LEU A 172 11.88 8.16 11.08
C LEU A 172 11.28 8.08 9.67
N ARG A 173 11.99 8.56 8.63
CA ARG A 173 11.56 8.39 7.23
C ARG A 173 11.55 6.92 6.84
N SER A 174 12.52 6.15 7.31
CA SER A 174 12.58 4.71 7.05
C SER A 174 11.37 3.96 7.59
N VAL A 175 10.93 4.29 8.82
CA VAL A 175 9.71 3.73 9.40
C VAL A 175 8.45 4.25 8.72
N SER A 176 8.35 5.56 8.51
CA SER A 176 7.10 6.22 8.07
C SER A 176 6.82 6.10 6.57
N GLN A 177 7.86 6.02 5.73
CA GLN A 177 7.74 6.02 4.27
C GLN A 177 8.03 4.64 3.68
N TYR A 178 9.18 4.06 4.02
CA TYR A 178 9.62 2.78 3.43
C TYR A 178 9.03 1.56 4.13
N LYS A 179 8.66 1.68 5.41
CA LYS A 179 7.99 0.63 6.22
C LYS A 179 8.74 -0.71 6.28
N ASN A 180 10.05 -0.68 6.07
CA ASN A 180 10.90 -1.87 6.01
C ASN A 180 11.80 -2.04 7.26
N THR A 181 11.71 -1.12 8.22
CA THR A 181 12.61 -1.04 9.38
C THR A 181 11.82 -0.71 10.64
N CYS A 182 12.18 -1.34 11.75
CA CYS A 182 11.84 -0.91 13.11
C CYS A 182 12.94 0.00 13.63
N SER A 183 12.60 1.21 14.09
CA SER A 183 13.62 2.15 14.58
C SER A 183 13.61 2.35 16.09
N ILE A 184 14.80 2.42 16.69
CA ILE A 184 15.03 2.72 18.10
C ILE A 184 15.38 4.21 18.24
N LEU A 185 14.47 4.97 18.88
CA LEU A 185 14.55 6.43 18.99
C LEU A 185 14.13 6.95 20.38
N GLY A 186 14.49 8.20 20.66
CA GLY A 186 14.08 8.89 21.88
C GLY A 186 12.57 9.14 21.93
N GLY A 187 11.87 8.49 22.86
CA GLY A 187 10.40 8.57 22.96
C GLY A 187 9.86 9.98 23.24
N LEU A 188 10.63 10.86 23.88
CA LEU A 188 10.22 12.26 24.09
C LEU A 188 10.13 13.03 22.76
N TYR A 189 11.10 12.83 21.87
CA TYR A 189 11.16 13.51 20.59
C TYR A 189 10.02 13.06 19.67
N VAL A 190 9.75 11.74 19.60
CA VAL A 190 8.62 11.21 18.82
C VAL A 190 7.29 11.77 19.34
N LYS A 191 7.11 11.84 20.67
CA LYS A 191 5.90 12.44 21.27
C LYS A 191 5.76 13.92 20.93
N TYR A 192 6.86 14.67 20.94
CA TYR A 192 6.86 16.08 20.52
C TYR A 192 6.38 16.23 19.07
N LEU A 193 6.93 15.43 18.14
CA LEU A 193 6.51 15.44 16.74
C LEU A 193 5.03 15.05 16.58
N MET A 194 4.52 14.16 17.42
CA MET A 194 3.12 13.72 17.34
C MET A 194 2.21 14.85 17.80
N ALA A 195 2.60 15.56 18.86
CA ALA A 195 1.87 16.71 19.38
C ALA A 195 1.90 17.91 18.42
N SER A 196 3.04 18.15 17.74
CA SER A 196 3.18 19.22 16.74
C SER A 196 2.56 18.91 15.38
N ARG A 197 2.04 17.68 15.19
CA ARG A 197 1.50 17.17 13.92
C ARG A 197 2.49 17.24 12.76
N ASP A 198 3.74 16.88 13.04
CA ASP A 198 4.80 16.95 12.04
C ASP A 198 4.48 16.06 10.81
N PRO A 199 4.60 16.57 9.56
CA PRO A 199 4.33 15.80 8.34
C PRO A 199 5.19 14.54 8.18
N LEU A 200 6.32 14.45 8.86
CA LEU A 200 7.18 13.27 8.87
C LEU A 200 6.47 12.07 9.48
N ILE A 201 5.69 12.27 10.54
CA ILE A 201 5.06 11.18 11.28
C ILE A 201 3.53 11.23 11.30
N MET A 202 2.92 12.28 10.77
CA MET A 202 1.48 12.41 10.58
C MET A 202 1.12 12.52 9.10
N THR A 203 -0.04 11.97 8.73
CA THR A 203 -0.68 12.21 7.44
C THR A 203 -1.38 13.57 7.44
N TYR A 204 -1.76 14.07 6.26
CA TYR A 204 -2.53 15.32 6.13
C TYR A 204 -3.87 15.27 6.90
N ASN A 205 -4.44 14.07 7.06
CA ASN A 205 -5.66 13.80 7.85
C ASN A 205 -5.41 13.64 9.35
N GLY A 206 -4.18 13.80 9.83
CA GLY A 206 -3.83 13.68 11.25
C GLY A 206 -3.70 12.24 11.76
N LEU A 207 -3.70 11.24 10.87
CA LEU A 207 -3.43 9.85 11.25
C LEU A 207 -1.91 9.61 11.37
N PRO A 208 -1.44 8.88 12.39
CA PRO A 208 -0.03 8.58 12.57
C PRO A 208 0.50 7.63 11.48
N LYS A 209 1.68 7.94 10.94
CA LYS A 209 2.43 7.12 9.98
C LYS A 209 3.36 6.11 10.66
N VAL A 210 3.60 6.29 11.96
CA VAL A 210 4.48 5.44 12.76
C VAL A 210 3.72 4.93 13.98
N TYR A 211 4.00 3.70 14.37
CA TYR A 211 3.48 3.12 15.60
C TYR A 211 4.58 3.12 16.67
N VAL A 212 4.28 3.66 17.85
CA VAL A 212 5.21 3.70 18.98
C VAL A 212 4.86 2.55 19.93
N MET A 213 5.78 1.61 20.13
CA MET A 213 5.59 0.51 21.07
C MET A 213 5.22 1.02 22.47
N ARG A 214 4.26 0.36 23.11
CA ARG A 214 3.75 0.75 24.43
C ARG A 214 4.82 0.58 25.51
N LYS A 215 5.58 -0.53 25.44
CA LYS A 215 6.72 -0.81 26.32
C LYS A 215 7.99 -0.24 25.71
N ARG A 216 8.76 0.52 26.48
CA ARG A 216 10.04 1.07 26.02
C ARG A 216 11.12 -0.01 26.09
N LEU A 217 11.96 -0.08 25.06
CA LEU A 217 13.11 -1.00 25.03
C LEU A 217 14.17 -0.65 26.07
N LEU A 218 14.39 0.66 26.27
CA LEU A 218 15.38 1.22 27.17
C LEU A 218 14.79 2.40 27.95
N GLN A 219 15.22 2.54 29.20
CA GLN A 219 14.91 3.69 30.04
C GLN A 219 16.22 4.27 30.58
N TYR A 220 16.47 5.55 30.29
CA TYR A 220 17.64 6.27 30.77
C TYR A 220 17.22 7.62 31.36
N LYS A 221 18.07 8.15 32.24
CA LYS A 221 17.89 9.47 32.85
C LYS A 221 18.69 10.50 32.06
N LEU A 222 18.06 11.62 31.72
CA LEU A 222 18.78 12.78 31.18
C LEU A 222 19.73 13.31 32.25
N ARG A 223 20.98 13.59 31.86
CA ARG A 223 22.03 14.09 32.76
C ARG A 223 22.72 15.28 32.12
N MET A 224 23.07 16.26 32.95
CA MET A 224 24.00 17.32 32.57
C MET A 224 25.42 16.84 32.81
N ILE A 225 26.30 17.04 31.83
CA ILE A 225 27.70 16.65 31.88
C ILE A 225 28.55 17.91 32.02
N MET A 226 29.52 17.87 32.93
CA MET A 226 30.47 18.96 33.19
C MET A 226 31.88 18.41 33.28
N THR A 227 32.88 19.25 33.04
CA THR A 227 34.28 18.87 33.24
C THR A 227 34.55 18.55 34.70
N LYS A 228 35.47 17.61 34.95
CA LYS A 228 35.87 17.24 36.31
C LYS A 228 36.42 18.48 37.03
N GLY A 229 35.87 18.79 38.21
CA GLY A 229 36.25 19.97 39.00
C GLY A 229 35.53 21.27 38.63
N HIS A 230 34.58 21.24 37.70
CA HIS A 230 33.80 22.42 37.33
C HIS A 230 33.10 23.04 38.55
N PHE A 231 33.24 24.35 38.74
CA PHE A 231 32.75 25.06 39.93
C PHE A 231 31.22 24.97 40.11
N LEU A 232 30.47 24.85 39.00
CA LEU A 232 29.02 24.66 39.03
C LEU A 232 28.57 23.25 39.39
N LEU A 233 29.45 22.24 39.37
CA LEU A 233 29.05 20.84 39.59
C LEU A 233 28.42 20.63 40.96
N ARG A 234 29.03 21.18 42.02
CA ARG A 234 28.51 21.06 43.40
C ARG A 234 27.18 21.82 43.59
N PRO A 235 27.07 23.11 43.21
CA PRO A 235 25.79 23.82 43.24
C PRO A 235 24.69 23.11 42.45
N PHE A 236 24.95 22.69 41.20
CA PHE A 236 23.95 22.03 40.36
C PHE A 236 23.47 20.72 40.97
N ASN A 237 24.38 19.84 41.41
CA ASN A 237 23.99 18.56 42.03
C ASN A 237 23.16 18.79 43.31
N ARG A 238 23.48 19.83 44.10
CA ARG A 238 22.70 20.18 45.29
C ARG A 238 21.26 20.52 44.94
N TYR A 239 21.03 21.35 43.92
CA TYR A 239 19.69 21.75 43.53
C TYR A 239 18.93 20.63 42.80
N ILE A 240 19.55 19.94 41.85
CA ILE A 240 18.90 18.86 41.09
C ILE A 240 18.42 17.74 42.02
N ASN A 241 19.21 17.39 43.04
CA ASN A 241 18.82 16.36 43.99
C ASN A 241 17.58 16.72 44.82
N GLN A 242 17.26 18.01 44.98
CA GLN A 242 16.02 18.45 45.63
C GLN A 242 14.78 18.19 44.77
N PHE A 243 14.95 18.15 43.44
CA PHE A 243 13.87 17.88 42.48
C PHE A 243 13.75 16.39 42.11
N ASN A 244 14.64 15.52 42.59
CA ASN A 244 14.49 14.08 42.46
C ASN A 244 13.36 13.61 43.39
N ILE A 245 12.12 13.85 42.99
CA ILE A 245 10.97 13.14 43.51
C ILE A 245 11.10 11.71 42.98
N SER A 246 11.30 10.78 43.90
CA SER A 246 11.24 9.34 43.65
C SER A 246 9.88 9.04 43.03
N TYR A 247 9.83 8.81 41.71
CA TYR A 247 8.72 8.08 41.12
C TYR A 247 9.04 6.61 41.35
N GLU A 248 8.47 6.05 42.41
CA GLU A 248 8.27 4.60 42.55
C GLU A 248 7.41 4.07 41.41
#